data_AF-A0A3P9I5T8-F1
#
_entry.id   AF-A0A3P9I5T8-F1
#
_cell.length_a   1.000
_cell.length_b   1.000
_cell.length_c   1.000
_cell.angle_alpha   90.00
_cell.angle_beta   90.00
_cell.angle_gamma   90.00
#
_symmetry.space_group_name_H-M   'P 1'
#
loop_
_entity.id
_entity.type
_entity.pdbx_description
1 polymer ?
#
loop_
_entity_poly.entity_id
_entity_poly.type
_entity_poly.pdbx_seq_one_letter_code
_entity_poly.pdbx_strand_id
1 'polypeptide(L)'
;MQPRDSPHAVRGTEELMNYFISTCKVLDSVAPLKATCQKPKQEPWLNEITRDARHLCRRAERKWKQDHLQVSHDILKDSWRKYR
;
A
#
# COMPACT_ATOMS: atom_id res chain seq x y z
N MET A 1 -11.87 23.62 49.82
CA MET A 1 -10.95 24.28 48.86
C MET A 1 -11.58 24.17 47.49
N GLN A 2 -12.03 25.28 46.90
CA GLN A 2 -12.48 25.30 45.51
C GLN A 2 -11.37 25.89 44.63
N PRO A 3 -11.11 25.36 43.43
CA PRO A 3 -10.11 25.93 42.54
C PRO A 3 -10.64 27.27 42.04
N ARG A 4 -9.84 28.33 42.21
CA ARG A 4 -10.11 29.63 41.58
C ARG A 4 -9.66 29.54 40.12
N ASP A 5 -10.56 29.13 39.25
CA ASP A 5 -10.39 29.33 37.82
C ASP A 5 -10.54 30.83 37.56
N SER A 6 -9.40 31.48 37.28
CA SER A 6 -9.35 32.91 36.94
C SER A 6 -10.09 33.14 35.63
N PRO A 7 -11.16 33.96 35.60
CA PRO A 7 -12.01 34.17 34.40
C PRO A 7 -11.23 34.70 33.19
N HIS A 8 -10.08 35.33 33.43
CA HIS A 8 -9.23 35.88 32.38
C HIS A 8 -8.37 34.81 31.68
N ALA A 9 -7.98 33.75 32.39
CA ALA A 9 -7.20 32.65 31.82
C ALA A 9 -8.07 31.80 30.88
N VAL A 10 -9.32 31.54 31.28
CA VAL A 10 -10.31 30.77 30.49
C VAL A 10 -10.61 31.48 29.17
N ARG A 11 -10.79 32.81 29.19
CA ARG A 11 -11.05 33.60 27.98
C ARG A 11 -9.89 33.54 26.97
N GLY A 12 -8.64 33.65 27.45
CA GLY A 12 -7.46 33.55 26.59
C GLY A 12 -7.31 32.16 25.97
N THR A 13 -7.65 31.10 26.70
CA THR A 13 -7.63 29.74 26.16
C THR A 13 -8.72 29.48 25.12
N GLU A 14 -9.90 30.06 25.30
CA GLU A 14 -11.01 29.98 24.34
C GLU A 14 -10.68 30.71 23.04
N GLU A 15 -10.06 31.90 23.12
CA GLU A 15 -9.61 32.67 21.96
C GLU A 15 -8.54 31.91 21.16
N LEU A 16 -7.57 31.30 21.84
CA LEU A 16 -6.54 30.46 21.21
C LEU A 16 -7.13 29.21 20.54
N MET A 17 -8.08 28.53 21.20
CA MET A 17 -8.78 27.39 20.60
C MET A 17 -9.56 27.80 19.35
N ASN A 18 -10.27 28.93 19.41
CA ASN A 18 -11.06 29.42 18.28
C ASN A 18 -10.16 29.79 17.09
N TYR A 19 -9.02 30.43 17.35
CA TYR A 19 -8.01 30.71 16.32
C TYR A 19 -7.44 29.42 15.70
N PHE A 20 -7.11 28.43 16.55
CA PHE A 20 -6.62 27.14 16.09
C PHE A 20 -7.64 26.43 15.20
N ILE A 21 -8.89 26.31 15.65
CA ILE A 21 -9.99 25.68 14.89
C ILE A 21 -10.22 26.42 13.57
N SER A 22 -10.19 27.76 13.57
CA SER A 22 -10.31 28.57 12.35
C SER A 22 -9.18 28.28 11.37
N THR A 23 -7.96 28.15 11.85
CA THR A 23 -6.78 27.84 11.05
C THR A 23 -6.90 26.44 10.43
N CYS A 24 -7.32 25.43 11.20
CA CYS A 24 -7.58 24.09 10.68
C CYS A 24 -8.64 24.09 9.57
N LYS A 25 -9.74 24.83 9.74
CA LYS A 25 -10.78 24.97 8.69
C LYS A 25 -10.24 25.57 7.39
N VAL A 26 -9.33 26.55 7.50
CA VAL A 26 -8.65 27.11 6.32
C VAL A 26 -7.76 26.06 5.66
N LEU A 27 -6.99 25.30 6.44
CA LEU A 27 -6.15 24.21 5.93
C LEU A 27 -6.97 23.13 5.22
N ASP A 28 -8.12 22.73 5.78
CA ASP A 28 -9.02 21.78 5.14
C ASP A 28 -9.58 22.28 3.79
N SER A 29 -9.73 23.60 3.64
CA SER A 29 -10.19 24.24 2.41
C SER A 29 -9.08 24.38 1.35
N VAL A 30 -7.89 24.85 1.75
CA VAL A 30 -6.78 25.13 0.81
C VAL A 30 -5.93 23.89 0.51
N ALA A 31 -5.89 22.94 1.44
CA ALA A 31 -5.09 21.72 1.35
C ALA A 31 -5.86 20.53 1.93
N PRO A 32 -7.00 20.14 1.31
CA PRO A 32 -7.79 19.02 1.77
C PRO A 32 -6.94 17.75 1.77
N LEU A 33 -6.83 17.11 2.94
CA LEU A 33 -6.12 15.85 3.09
C LEU A 33 -6.81 14.79 2.23
N LYS A 34 -6.23 14.50 1.06
CA LYS A 34 -6.68 13.39 0.23
C LYS A 34 -6.28 12.11 0.92
N ALA A 35 -7.25 11.42 1.53
CA ALA A 35 -7.07 10.03 1.90
C ALA A 35 -6.71 9.28 0.61
N THR A 36 -5.44 8.90 0.46
CA THR A 36 -4.99 8.06 -0.63
C THR A 36 -5.69 6.72 -0.47
N CYS A 37 -6.83 6.55 -1.16
CA CYS A 37 -7.41 5.25 -1.37
C CYS A 37 -6.35 4.45 -2.14
N GLN A 38 -5.61 3.60 -1.42
CA GLN A 38 -4.70 2.66 -2.04
C GLN A 38 -5.56 1.78 -2.94
N LYS A 39 -5.59 2.09 -4.24
CA LYS A 39 -6.25 1.22 -5.20
C LYS A 39 -5.68 -0.19 -5.00
N PRO A 40 -6.51 -1.23 -4.88
CA PRO A 40 -5.98 -2.58 -4.87
C PRO A 40 -5.11 -2.72 -6.10
N LYS A 41 -3.83 -3.06 -5.91
CA LYS A 41 -2.85 -3.14 -6.98
C LYS A 41 -3.37 -4.14 -8.02
N GLN A 42 -3.90 -3.61 -9.12
CA GLN A 42 -4.41 -4.40 -10.24
C GLN A 42 -3.29 -4.96 -11.11
N GLU A 43 -2.05 -4.67 -10.75
CA GLU A 43 -0.85 -5.03 -11.48
C GLU A 43 -0.55 -6.52 -11.28
N PRO A 44 -0.70 -7.38 -12.30
CA PRO A 44 -0.50 -8.82 -12.15
C PRO A 44 0.93 -9.19 -11.76
N TRP A 45 1.90 -8.31 -12.00
CA TRP A 45 3.30 -8.49 -11.60
C TRP A 45 3.56 -8.23 -10.11
N LEU A 46 2.59 -7.66 -9.39
CA LEU A 46 2.66 -7.44 -7.95
C LEU A 46 2.01 -8.57 -7.13
N ASN A 47 1.50 -9.60 -7.82
CA ASN A 47 1.01 -10.82 -7.19
C ASN A 47 2.16 -11.83 -7.05
N GLU A 48 2.47 -12.19 -5.81
CA GLU A 48 3.41 -13.25 -5.43
C GLU A 48 3.15 -14.56 -6.19
N ILE A 49 1.88 -14.90 -6.41
CA ILE A 49 1.47 -16.11 -7.15
C ILE A 49 1.95 -16.05 -8.60
N THR A 50 1.74 -14.92 -9.28
CA THR A 50 2.16 -14.72 -10.67
C THR A 50 3.68 -14.67 -10.79
N ARG A 51 4.36 -14.09 -9.80
CA ARG A 51 5.82 -14.06 -9.71
C ARG A 51 6.40 -15.47 -9.58
N ASP A 52 5.87 -16.27 -8.66
CA ASP A 52 6.32 -17.64 -8.41
C ASP A 52 6.10 -18.55 -9.62
N ALA A 53 4.95 -18.42 -10.29
CA ALA A 53 4.66 -19.15 -11.51
C ALA A 53 5.67 -18.81 -12.64
N ARG A 54 6.03 -17.54 -12.81
CA ARG A 54 7.08 -17.12 -13.76
C ARG A 54 8.46 -17.67 -13.39
N HIS A 55 8.82 -17.64 -12.11
CA HIS A 55 10.09 -18.22 -11.64
C HIS A 55 10.18 -19.72 -11.91
N LEU A 56 9.07 -20.45 -11.71
CA LEU A 56 9.01 -21.87 -12.04
C LEU A 56 9.24 -22.12 -13.53
N CYS A 57 8.56 -21.37 -14.41
CA CYS A 57 8.75 -21.45 -15.86
C CYS A 57 10.22 -21.21 -16.25
N ARG A 58 10.86 -20.15 -15.73
CA ARG A 58 12.27 -19.82 -16.02
C ARG A 58 13.24 -20.86 -15.48
N ARG A 59 12.95 -21.50 -14.33
CA ARG A 59 13.77 -22.60 -13.79
C ARG A 59 13.67 -23.85 -14.66
N ALA A 60 12.46 -24.25 -15.03
CA ALA A 60 12.23 -25.39 -15.91
C ALA A 60 12.88 -25.17 -17.29
N GLU A 61 12.76 -23.96 -17.84
CA GLU A 61 13.38 -23.59 -19.12
C GLU A 61 14.91 -23.72 -19.07
N ARG A 62 15.54 -23.16 -18.03
CA ARG A 62 17.01 -23.28 -17.85
C ARG A 62 17.46 -24.73 -17.69
N LYS A 63 16.72 -25.52 -16.91
CA LYS A 63 17.02 -26.94 -16.70
C LYS A 63 16.95 -27.71 -18.02
N TRP A 64 15.88 -27.53 -18.80
CA TRP A 64 15.75 -28.18 -20.10
C TRP A 64 16.84 -27.76 -21.09
N LYS A 65 17.21 -26.48 -21.14
CA LYS A 65 18.35 -26.01 -21.98
C LYS A 65 19.69 -26.61 -21.56
N GLN A 66 19.83 -27.02 -20.30
CA GLN A 66 21.04 -27.65 -19.80
C GLN A 66 21.06 -29.15 -20.08
N ASP A 67 19.99 -29.86 -19.73
CA ASP A 67 19.96 -31.32 -19.76
C ASP A 67 19.39 -31.92 -21.06
N HIS A 68 18.63 -31.14 -21.84
CA HIS A 68 17.90 -31.57 -23.04
C HIS A 68 17.04 -32.83 -22.84
N LEU A 69 16.60 -33.10 -21.60
CA LEU A 69 15.81 -34.28 -21.29
C LEU A 69 14.32 -34.05 -21.57
N GLN A 70 13.65 -35.10 -22.05
CA GLN A 70 12.21 -35.07 -22.32
C GLN A 70 11.40 -34.76 -21.05
N VAL A 71 11.78 -35.35 -19.91
CA VAL A 71 11.12 -35.10 -18.62
C VAL A 71 11.21 -33.62 -18.24
N SER A 72 12.35 -32.97 -18.45
CA SER A 72 12.53 -31.53 -18.18
C SER A 72 11.70 -30.67 -19.14
N HIS A 73 11.53 -31.11 -20.38
CA HIS A 73 10.65 -30.46 -21.35
C HIS A 73 9.16 -30.60 -20.97
N ASP A 74 8.74 -31.75 -20.45
CA ASP A 74 7.37 -31.97 -19.99
C ASP A 74 7.08 -31.12 -18.74
N ILE A 75 8.03 -31.04 -17.80
CA ILE A 75 7.95 -30.12 -16.65
C ILE A 75 7.83 -28.65 -17.10
N LEU A 76 8.57 -28.25 -18.14
CA LEU A 76 8.45 -26.91 -18.73
C LEU A 76 7.04 -26.66 -19.27
N LYS A 77 6.48 -27.59 -20.05
CA LYS A 77 5.11 -27.49 -20.56
C LYS A 77 4.08 -27.37 -19.44
N ASP A 78 4.23 -28.16 -18.38
CA ASP A 78 3.33 -28.09 -17.23
C ASP A 78 3.43 -26.77 -16.48
N SER A 79 4.64 -26.23 -16.32
CA SER A 79 4.84 -24.92 -15.69
C SER A 79 4.18 -23.79 -16.50
N TRP A 80 4.22 -23.86 -17.84
CA TRP A 80 3.55 -22.91 -18.73
C TRP A 80 2.03 -23.00 -18.65
N ARG A 81 1.47 -24.21 -18.58
CA ARG A 81 0.02 -24.42 -18.42
C ARG A 81 -0.51 -23.87 -17.09
N LYS A 82 0.29 -23.90 -16.03
CA LYS A 82 -0.09 -23.35 -14.71
C LYS A 82 -0.01 -21.83 -14.65
N TYR A 83 0.82 -21.22 -15.50
CA TYR A 83 0.98 -19.77 -15.54
C TYR A 83 -0.05 -19.07 -16.46
N ARG A 84 -0.45 -19.74 -17.55
CA ARG A 84 -1.41 -19.24 -18.54
C ARG A 84 -2.85 -19.40 -18.07
#